data_AF-A0AB74TVA7-F1
#
_entry.id   AF-A0AB74TVA7-F1
#
_cell.length_a   1.000
_cell.length_b   1.000
_cell.length_c   1.000
_cell.angle_alpha   90.00
_cell.angle_beta   90.00
_cell.angle_gamma   90.00
#
_symmetry.space_group_name_H-M   'P 1'
#
loop_
_entity.id
_entity.type
_entity.pdbx_description
1 polymer ?
#
loop_
_entity_poly.entity_id
_entity_poly.type
_entity_poly.pdbx_seq_one_letter_code
_entity_poly.pdbx_strand_id
1 'polypeptide(L)'
;MINMEEMIILNREILARTTPIQILIWVMLWLAVFFGTWKIIRERAQETYKIVLLCLMVFGAYMTTADIVRNNRLGKQVERIEVIGYFEDFQKTIENRGYEVVERRGDIVVLEREYE
;
A
#
# COMPACT_ATOMS: atom_id res chain seq x y z
N MET A 1 -27.07 -10.86 -2.88
CA MET A 1 -27.50 -9.69 -3.66
C MET A 1 -28.08 -8.70 -2.68
N ILE A 2 -27.31 -7.69 -2.27
CA ILE A 2 -27.82 -6.57 -1.48
C ILE A 2 -28.06 -5.46 -2.50
N ASN A 3 -29.30 -4.96 -2.53
CA ASN A 3 -29.72 -4.01 -3.55
C ASN A 3 -28.95 -2.70 -3.46
N MET A 4 -28.43 -2.36 -4.64
CA MET A 4 -27.60 -1.25 -5.04
C MET A 4 -28.45 -0.39 -6.00
N GLU A 5 -29.74 -0.22 -5.68
CA GLU A 5 -30.81 0.07 -6.65
C GLU A 5 -30.83 1.50 -7.22
N GLU A 6 -29.98 2.43 -6.75
CA GLU A 6 -29.91 3.80 -7.30
C GLU A 6 -28.51 4.22 -7.78
N MET A 7 -27.48 3.41 -7.53
CA MET A 7 -26.10 3.71 -7.93
C MET A 7 -25.59 2.68 -8.93
N ILE A 8 -25.32 3.11 -10.16
CA ILE A 8 -24.67 2.26 -11.16
C ILE A 8 -23.17 2.27 -10.88
N ILE A 9 -22.65 1.13 -10.40
CA ILE A 9 -21.20 0.93 -10.25
C ILE A 9 -20.60 0.58 -11.61
N LEU A 10 -19.66 1.40 -12.06
CA LEU A 10 -18.92 1.22 -13.29
C LEU A 10 -17.66 0.38 -13.09
N ASN A 11 -16.94 0.63 -12.00
CA ASN A 11 -15.70 -0.07 -11.68
C ASN A 11 -15.52 -0.18 -10.15
N ARG A 12 -14.86 -1.25 -9.71
CA ARG A 12 -14.55 -1.51 -8.30
C ARG A 12 -13.13 -2.03 -8.19
N GLU A 13 -12.29 -1.25 -7.53
CA GLU A 13 -10.89 -1.58 -7.30
C GLU A 13 -10.60 -1.60 -5.80
N ILE A 14 -9.83 -2.60 -5.36
CA ILE A 14 -9.31 -2.66 -3.99
C ILE A 14 -7.85 -2.27 -4.07
N LEU A 15 -7.54 -1.03 -3.72
CA LEU A 15 -6.17 -0.55 -3.61
C LEU A 15 -5.67 -0.83 -2.21
N ALA A 16 -4.49 -1.43 -2.13
CA ALA A 16 -3.77 -1.48 -0.88
C ALA A 16 -2.81 -0.30 -0.82
N ARG A 17 -3.05 0.64 0.10
CA ARG A 17 -2.19 1.79 0.28
C ARG A 17 -1.06 1.45 1.25
N THR A 18 0.17 1.65 0.80
CA THR A 18 1.36 1.46 1.64
C THR A 18 1.31 2.44 2.82
N THR A 19 1.41 1.93 4.04
CA THR A 19 1.38 2.79 5.24
C THR A 19 2.76 3.41 5.50
N PRO A 20 2.82 4.60 6.13
CA PRO A 20 4.10 5.23 6.49
C PRO A 20 4.96 4.34 7.40
N ILE A 21 4.34 3.45 8.18
CA ILE A 21 5.02 2.45 9.01
C ILE A 21 5.76 1.42 8.14
N GLN A 22 5.14 0.93 7.07
CA GLN A 22 5.82 0.02 6.12
C GLN A 22 7.03 0.70 5.49
N ILE A 23 6.92 1.97 5.11
CA ILE A 23 8.04 2.75 4.56
C ILE A 23 9.16 2.88 5.61
N LEU A 24 8.83 3.17 6.87
CA LEU A 24 9.82 3.28 7.94
C LEU A 24 10.58 1.96 8.17
N ILE A 25 9.87 0.82 8.21
CA ILE A 25 10.48 -0.51 8.34
C ILE A 25 11.45 -0.78 7.19
N TRP A 26 11.03 -0.47 5.96
CA TRP A 26 11.86 -0.59 4.77
C TRP A 26 13.13 0.25 4.86
N VAL A 27 13.01 1.53 5.24
CA VAL A 27 14.16 2.44 5.37
C VAL A 27 15.13 1.92 6.41
N MET A 28 14.66 1.53 7.60
CA MET A 28 15.52 1.01 8.67
C MET A 28 16.27 -0.27 8.27
N LEU A 29 15.57 -1.17 7.58
CA LEU A 29 16.12 -2.44 7.11
C LEU A 29 17.22 -2.23 6.06
N TRP A 30 17.01 -1.33 5.09
CA TRP A 30 18.04 -0.96 4.12
C TRP A 30 19.19 -0.14 4.74
N LEU A 31 18.91 0.65 5.77
CA LEU A 31 19.94 1.36 6.52
C LEU A 31 20.94 0.39 7.16
N ALA A 32 20.45 -0.70 7.76
CA ALA A 32 21.28 -1.73 8.37
C ALA A 32 22.20 -2.41 7.34
N VAL A 33 21.66 -2.73 6.15
CA VAL A 33 22.44 -3.28 5.03
C VAL A 33 23.51 -2.28 4.56
N PHE A 34 23.15 -1.00 4.46
CA PHE A 34 24.07 0.06 4.06
C PHE A 34 25.22 0.22 5.07
N PHE A 35 24.92 0.26 6.37
CA PHE A 35 25.94 0.31 7.42
C PHE A 35 26.84 -0.93 7.43
N GLY A 36 26.27 -2.12 7.19
CA GLY A 36 27.04 -3.36 7.04
C GLY A 36 28.03 -3.27 5.88
N THR A 37 27.57 -2.83 4.71
CA THR A 37 28.41 -2.64 3.52
C THR A 37 29.51 -1.59 3.76
N TRP A 38 29.14 -0.44 4.33
CA TRP A 38 30.07 0.65 4.64
C TRP A 38 31.19 0.20 5.57
N LYS A 39 30.86 -0.58 6.62
CA LYS A 39 31.85 -1.12 7.56
C LYS A 39 32.82 -2.09 6.89
N ILE A 40 32.32 -2.99 6.04
CA ILE A 40 33.15 -3.96 5.30
C ILE A 40 34.12 -3.24 4.35
N ILE A 41 33.64 -2.23 3.63
CA ILE A 41 34.47 -1.40 2.72
C ILE A 41 35.54 -0.65 3.53
N ARG A 42 35.17 -0.02 4.64
CA ARG A 42 36.09 0.75 5.50
C ARG A 42 37.19 -0.11 6.11
N GLU A 43 36.86 -1.33 6.53
CA GLU A 43 37.83 -2.28 7.08
C GLU A 43 38.73 -2.93 6.00
N ARG A 44 38.46 -2.70 4.70
CA ARG A 44 39.02 -3.48 3.56
C ARG A 44 39.01 -4.99 3.81
N ALA A 45 38.07 -5.45 4.62
CA ALA A 45 38.02 -6.84 5.05
C ALA A 45 37.31 -7.64 3.95
N GLN A 46 38.08 -8.09 2.95
CA GLN A 46 37.61 -9.06 1.94
C GLN A 46 37.61 -10.49 2.50
N GLU A 47 37.26 -10.65 3.77
CA GLU A 47 37.08 -11.96 4.33
C GLU A 47 35.78 -12.53 3.76
N THR A 48 35.87 -13.66 3.05
CA THR A 48 34.75 -14.28 2.32
C THR A 48 33.50 -14.44 3.19
N TYR A 49 33.66 -14.68 4.50
CA TYR A 49 32.55 -14.77 5.43
C TYR A 49 31.77 -13.46 5.62
N LYS A 50 32.43 -12.28 5.61
CA LYS A 50 31.77 -10.98 5.73
C LYS A 50 30.94 -10.67 4.48
N ILE A 51 31.45 -11.05 3.32
CA ILE A 51 30.75 -10.90 2.03
C ILE A 51 29.52 -11.82 1.98
N VAL A 52 29.66 -13.09 2.38
CA VAL A 52 28.54 -14.03 2.47
C VAL A 52 27.46 -13.53 3.44
N LEU A 53 27.87 -12.99 4.58
CA LEU A 53 26.94 -12.44 5.58
C LEU A 53 26.19 -11.20 5.04
N LEU A 54 26.86 -10.33 4.27
CA LEU A 54 26.22 -9.23 3.57
C LEU A 54 25.19 -9.72 2.54
N CYS A 55 25.55 -10.72 1.71
CA CYS A 55 24.63 -11.31 0.74
C CYS A 55 23.39 -11.91 1.42
N LEU A 56 23.57 -12.57 2.57
CA LEU A 56 22.44 -13.08 3.37
C LEU A 56 21.56 -11.96 3.92
N MET A 57 22.16 -10.85 4.38
CA MET A 57 21.39 -9.67 4.82
C MET A 57 20.60 -9.05 3.66
N VAL A 58 21.21 -8.88 2.49
CA VAL A 58 20.53 -8.37 1.29
C VAL A 58 19.39 -9.31 0.87
N PHE A 59 19.63 -10.63 0.90
CA PHE A 59 18.61 -11.62 0.56
C PHE A 59 17.46 -11.63 1.57
N GLY A 60 17.75 -11.58 2.87
CA GLY A 60 16.75 -11.48 3.92
C GLY A 60 15.94 -10.18 3.82
N ALA A 61 16.60 -9.07 3.52
CA ALA A 61 15.96 -7.79 3.26
C ALA A 61 15.04 -7.85 2.03
N TYR A 62 15.50 -8.48 0.95
CA TYR A 62 14.69 -8.67 -0.25
C TYR A 62 13.46 -9.56 -0.01
N MET A 63 13.61 -10.64 0.76
CA MET A 63 12.49 -11.53 1.08
C MET A 63 11.45 -10.85 1.99
N THR A 64 11.89 -10.07 2.97
CA THR A 64 10.98 -9.31 3.85
C THR A 64 10.26 -8.19 3.10
N THR A 65 10.96 -7.49 2.20
CA THR A 65 10.35 -6.48 1.33
C THR A 65 9.33 -7.09 0.37
N ALA A 66 9.65 -8.23 -0.24
CA ALA A 66 8.71 -8.98 -1.08
C ALA A 66 7.49 -9.50 -0.29
N ASP A 67 7.68 -9.98 0.94
CA ASP A 67 6.58 -10.42 1.80
C ASP A 67 5.68 -9.24 2.22
N ILE A 68 6.26 -8.08 2.58
CA ILE A 68 5.48 -6.87 2.92
C ILE A 68 4.62 -6.42 1.73
N VAL A 69 5.17 -6.42 0.53
CA VAL A 69 4.46 -6.05 -0.71
C VAL A 69 3.37 -7.05 -1.06
N ARG A 70 3.67 -8.35 -0.94
CA ARG A 70 2.74 -9.41 -1.32
C ARG A 70 1.62 -9.61 -0.30
N ASN A 71 1.94 -9.48 0.99
CA ASN A 71 1.04 -9.85 2.07
C ASN A 71 0.14 -8.70 2.51
N ASN A 72 0.48 -7.43 2.19
CA ASN A 72 -0.31 -6.21 2.45
C ASN A 72 -1.04 -6.12 3.80
N ARG A 73 -0.60 -6.91 4.79
CA ARG A 73 -1.21 -7.07 6.11
C ARG A 73 -1.13 -5.81 6.97
N LEU A 74 -0.29 -4.87 6.56
CA LEU A 74 -0.05 -3.58 7.21
C LEU A 74 -0.48 -2.41 6.31
N GLY A 75 -1.03 -2.69 5.12
CA GLY A 75 -1.56 -1.67 4.22
C GLY A 75 -3.00 -1.36 4.60
N LYS A 76 -3.38 -0.09 4.58
CA LYS A 76 -4.81 0.26 4.63
C LYS A 76 -5.44 -0.20 3.32
N GLN A 77 -6.48 -1.03 3.40
CA GLN A 77 -7.24 -1.39 2.21
C GLN A 77 -8.20 -0.24 1.93
N VAL A 78 -8.04 0.38 0.77
CA VAL A 78 -8.94 1.42 0.27
C VAL A 78 -9.71 0.82 -0.89
N GLU A 79 -11.02 0.72 -0.72
CA GLU A 79 -11.90 0.39 -1.82
C GLU A 79 -12.24 1.66 -2.58
N ARG A 80 -11.89 1.66 -3.88
CA ARG A 80 -12.20 2.72 -4.82
C ARG A 80 -13.29 2.22 -5.76
N ILE A 81 -14.43 2.88 -5.75
CA ILE A 81 -15.54 2.56 -6.65
C ILE A 81 -15.85 3.76 -7.54
N GLU A 82 -16.07 3.51 -8.82
CA GLU A 82 -16.55 4.51 -9.76
C GLU A 82 -18.05 4.29 -9.94
N VAL A 83 -18.84 5.33 -9.69
CA VAL A 83 -20.31 5.26 -9.75
C VAL A 83 -20.87 6.41 -10.57
N ILE A 84 -22.00 6.18 -11.23
CA ILE A 84 -22.75 7.26 -11.88
C ILE A 84 -23.63 7.93 -10.81
N GLY A 85 -23.36 9.20 -10.52
CA GLY A 85 -23.98 9.93 -9.42
C GLY A 85 -25.07 10.88 -9.88
N TYR A 86 -26.28 10.36 -10.14
CA TYR A 86 -27.44 11.16 -10.55
C TYR A 86 -28.68 10.87 -9.70
N PHE A 87 -28.67 11.23 -8.41
CA PHE A 87 -29.89 11.29 -7.61
C PHE A 87 -29.79 12.30 -6.46
N GLU A 88 -30.94 12.85 -6.04
CA GLU A 88 -31.08 13.98 -5.11
C GLU A 88 -30.44 13.74 -3.73
N ASP A 89 -30.24 12.47 -3.32
CA ASP A 89 -29.66 12.09 -2.03
C ASP A 89 -28.30 11.36 -2.13
N PHE A 90 -27.62 11.46 -3.28
CA PHE A 90 -26.35 10.77 -3.55
C PHE A 90 -25.31 11.02 -2.46
N GLN A 91 -25.07 12.29 -2.12
CA GLN A 91 -24.04 12.68 -1.16
C GLN A 91 -24.34 12.20 0.26
N LYS A 92 -25.61 12.25 0.68
CA LYS A 92 -26.03 11.76 1.99
C LYS A 92 -25.93 10.24 2.10
N THR A 93 -26.19 9.54 0.99
CA THR A 93 -26.14 8.07 0.93
C THR A 93 -24.72 7.53 1.00
N ILE A 94 -23.76 8.16 0.32
CA ILE A 94 -22.34 7.76 0.39
C ILE A 94 -21.73 8.04 1.75
N GLU A 95 -22.03 9.20 2.35
CA GLU A 95 -21.48 9.62 3.65
C GLU A 95 -21.99 8.71 4.77
N ASN A 96 -23.28 8.38 4.77
CA ASN A 96 -23.86 7.39 5.69
C ASN A 96 -23.25 6.00 5.55
N ARG A 97 -22.66 5.67 4.39
CA ARG A 97 -22.01 4.38 4.14
C ARG A 97 -20.48 4.42 4.34
N GLY A 98 -19.94 5.57 4.74
CA GLY A 98 -18.51 5.77 4.98
C GLY A 98 -17.67 5.86 3.70
N TYR A 99 -18.28 6.24 2.57
CA TYR A 99 -17.57 6.52 1.32
C TYR A 99 -17.32 8.02 1.20
N GLU A 100 -16.09 8.39 0.86
CA GLU A 100 -15.67 9.75 0.56
C GLU A 100 -15.60 9.98 -0.95
N VAL A 101 -15.99 11.18 -1.42
CA VAL A 101 -15.84 11.55 -2.83
C VAL A 101 -14.42 12.06 -3.07
N VAL A 102 -13.66 11.35 -3.90
CA VAL A 102 -12.27 11.69 -4.20
C VAL A 102 -12.14 12.40 -5.55
N GLU A 103 -13.00 12.07 -6.51
CA GLU A 103 -12.92 12.66 -7.84
C GLU A 103 -14.31 12.73 -8.51
N ARG A 104 -14.56 13.77 -9.32
CA ARG A 104 -15.76 13.88 -10.17
C ARG A 104 -15.33 14.11 -11.62
N ARG A 105 -15.73 13.21 -12.52
CA ARG A 105 -15.47 13.24 -13.96
C ARG A 105 -16.80 13.28 -14.71
N GLY A 106 -17.39 14.47 -14.78
CA GLY A 106 -18.73 14.66 -15.33
C GLY A 106 -19.75 13.84 -14.54
N ASP A 107 -20.35 12.87 -15.22
CA ASP A 107 -21.38 11.95 -14.73
C ASP A 107 -20.85 10.88 -13.76
N ILE A 108 -19.53 10.64 -13.79
CA ILE A 108 -18.85 9.61 -13.02
C ILE A 108 -18.28 10.23 -11.76
N VAL A 109 -18.63 9.68 -10.61
CA VAL A 109 -18.10 10.03 -9.30
C VAL A 109 -17.25 8.89 -8.79
N VAL A 110 -16.02 9.20 -8.39
CA VAL A 110 -15.12 8.23 -7.78
C VAL A 110 -15.20 8.36 -6.26
N LEU A 111 -15.54 7.25 -5.62
CA LEU A 111 -15.68 7.13 -4.18
C LEU A 111 -14.55 6.27 -3.63
N GLU A 112 -14.02 6.64 -2.47
CA GLU A 112 -13.06 5.83 -1.72
C GLU A 112 -13.60 5.52 -0.33
N ARG A 113 -13.37 4.30 0.15
CA ARG A 113 -13.67 3.87 1.51
C ARG A 113 -12.46 3.18 2.09
N GLU A 114 -11.96 3.69 3.21
CA GLU A 114 -10.92 3.01 3.99
C GLU A 114 -11.58 1.88 4.81
N TYR A 115 -11.05 0.66 4.69
CA TYR A 115 -11.30 -0.41 5.64
C TYR A 115 -10.30 -0.28 6.79
N GLU A 116 -10.80 -0.03 8.00
CA GLU A 116 -10.03 -0.17 9.25
C GLU A 116 -9.71 -1.63 9.58
#